data_AF-A0A847VU91-F1
#
_entry.id   AF-A0A847VU91-F1
#
_cell.length_a   1.000
_cell.length_b   1.000
_cell.length_c   1.000
_cell.angle_alpha   90.00
_cell.angle_beta   90.00
_cell.angle_gamma   90.00
#
_symmetry.space_group_name_H-M   'P 1'
#
loop_
_entity.id
_entity.type
_entity.pdbx_description
1 polymer ?
#
loop_
_entity_poly.entity_id
_entity_poly.type
_entity_poly.pdbx_seq_one_letter_code
_entity_poly.pdbx_strand_id
1 'polypeptide(L)'
;MRKINIIISILLMLISLTGCKPNQVKTDNVRFKEEYESLNGQLNENGKTITSIEINENNSIKYIEQQDVIEALINGTHVVYFGWPECSWCRRALPVLIDAVNEYPGMRIYYFTIRQARQDYENGVDSELASLYKEVSKVLLLSDVDFAGISEVDENGVLKIVASMLIFVKDGEIIATHRRTVPTHLDSYEELTDEQKNELKAIYDNYLKQMLIEDPEGCSGC
;
A
#
# COMPACT_ATOMS: atom_id res chain seq x y z
N MET A 1 30.07 -5.27 -58.57
CA MET A 1 29.42 -6.32 -57.76
C MET A 1 29.90 -6.32 -56.30
N ARG A 2 31.19 -6.46 -56.01
CA ARG A 2 31.74 -6.49 -54.63
C ARG A 2 31.40 -5.26 -53.76
N LYS A 3 31.44 -4.05 -54.34
CA LYS A 3 31.07 -2.79 -53.66
C LYS A 3 29.57 -2.66 -53.35
N ILE A 4 28.71 -3.23 -54.21
CA ILE A 4 27.24 -3.21 -54.02
C ILE A 4 26.85 -4.17 -52.89
N ASN A 5 27.48 -5.35 -52.81
CA ASN A 5 27.24 -6.30 -51.72
C ASN A 5 27.71 -5.77 -50.35
N ILE A 6 28.79 -4.98 -50.30
CA ILE A 6 29.26 -4.33 -49.07
C ILE A 6 28.26 -3.25 -48.61
N ILE A 7 27.73 -2.44 -49.54
CA ILE A 7 26.74 -1.40 -49.23
C ILE A 7 25.43 -2.02 -48.71
N ILE A 8 24.97 -3.12 -49.31
CA ILE A 8 23.76 -3.84 -48.86
C ILE A 8 23.96 -4.47 -47.47
N SER A 9 25.15 -5.03 -47.19
CA SER A 9 25.46 -5.57 -45.85
C SER A 9 25.52 -4.48 -44.77
N ILE A 10 26.06 -3.30 -45.07
CA ILE A 10 26.09 -2.16 -44.14
C ILE A 10 24.67 -1.63 -43.88
N LEU A 11 23.82 -1.58 -44.91
CA LEU A 11 22.44 -1.14 -44.79
C LEU A 11 21.57 -2.12 -43.97
N LEU A 12 21.77 -3.43 -44.10
CA LEU A 12 21.09 -4.43 -43.26
C LEU A 12 21.54 -4.37 -41.79
N MET A 13 22.81 -4.06 -41.52
CA MET A 13 23.35 -3.98 -40.16
C MET A 13 22.89 -2.71 -39.41
N LEU A 14 22.56 -1.63 -40.14
CA LEU A 14 21.97 -0.41 -39.59
C LEU A 14 20.49 -0.58 -39.20
N ILE A 15 19.75 -1.49 -39.85
CA ILE A 15 18.33 -1.75 -39.54
C ILE A 15 18.18 -2.55 -38.24
N SER A 16 19.18 -3.36 -37.86
CA SER A 16 19.19 -4.14 -36.61
C SER A 16 19.40 -3.33 -35.32
N LEU A 17 19.64 -2.02 -35.38
CA LEU A 17 19.90 -1.17 -34.19
C LEU A 17 18.67 -0.45 -33.63
N THR A 18 17.46 -0.73 -34.13
CA THR A 18 16.21 -0.05 -33.68
C THR A 18 15.37 -0.86 -32.69
N GLY A 19 15.98 -1.83 -31.99
CA GLY A 19 15.29 -2.75 -31.07
C GLY A 19 15.20 -2.35 -29.60
N CYS A 20 15.62 -1.15 -29.19
CA CYS A 20 15.37 -0.67 -27.83
C CYS A 20 13.92 -0.18 -27.73
N LYS A 21 13.00 -1.05 -27.28
CA LYS A 21 11.72 -0.57 -26.74
C LYS A 21 12.06 0.42 -25.63
N PRO A 22 11.59 1.67 -25.67
CA PRO A 22 11.74 2.56 -24.52
C PRO A 22 11.10 1.86 -23.32
N ASN A 23 11.81 1.78 -22.20
CA ASN A 23 11.25 1.31 -20.93
C ASN A 23 10.04 2.20 -20.65
N GLN A 24 8.82 1.68 -20.87
CA GLN A 24 7.61 2.44 -20.61
C GLN A 24 7.57 2.68 -19.10
N VAL A 25 7.66 3.95 -18.70
CA VAL A 25 7.45 4.34 -17.30
C VAL A 25 6.02 3.94 -16.95
N LYS A 26 5.88 2.93 -16.08
CA LYS A 26 4.58 2.45 -15.64
C LYS A 26 4.02 3.42 -14.60
N THR A 27 2.72 3.67 -14.66
CA THR A 27 2.04 4.40 -13.59
C THR A 27 1.95 3.53 -12.34
N ASP A 28 1.85 4.16 -11.15
CA ASP A 28 1.81 3.44 -9.87
C ASP A 28 0.71 2.38 -9.80
N ASN A 29 -0.47 2.66 -10.36
CA ASN A 29 -1.60 1.74 -10.38
C ASN A 29 -1.30 0.45 -11.18
N VAL A 30 -0.58 0.56 -12.29
CA VAL A 30 -0.15 -0.59 -13.11
C VAL A 30 1.00 -1.33 -12.41
N ARG A 31 1.99 -0.59 -11.91
CA ARG A 31 3.11 -1.15 -11.15
C ARG A 31 2.64 -1.96 -9.95
N PHE A 32 1.68 -1.44 -9.19
CA PHE A 32 1.14 -2.08 -7.99
C PHE A 32 0.35 -3.34 -8.31
N LYS A 33 -0.50 -3.30 -9.35
CA LYS A 33 -1.18 -4.50 -9.88
C LYS A 33 -0.18 -5.59 -10.23
N GLU A 34 0.82 -5.27 -11.05
CA GLU A 34 1.82 -6.24 -11.50
C GLU A 34 2.66 -6.79 -10.34
N GLU A 35 3.08 -5.93 -9.40
CA GLU A 35 3.85 -6.33 -8.22
C GLU A 35 3.09 -7.43 -7.44
N TYR A 36 1.83 -7.20 -7.12
CA TYR A 36 1.03 -8.17 -6.38
C TYR A 36 0.71 -9.40 -7.23
N GLU A 37 0.18 -9.23 -8.45
CA GLU A 37 -0.30 -10.33 -9.29
C GLU A 37 0.82 -11.23 -9.81
N SER A 38 2.04 -10.70 -9.96
CA SER A 38 3.20 -11.52 -10.36
C SER A 38 3.45 -12.69 -9.41
N LEU A 39 3.05 -12.56 -8.14
CA LEU A 39 3.21 -13.57 -7.10
C LEU A 39 2.05 -14.57 -7.01
N ASN A 40 0.98 -14.42 -7.80
CA ASN A 40 -0.19 -15.30 -7.77
C ASN A 40 0.22 -16.77 -7.97
N GLY A 41 -0.15 -17.65 -7.04
CA GLY A 41 0.09 -19.09 -7.13
C GLY A 41 1.54 -19.53 -6.88
N GLN A 42 2.47 -18.60 -6.64
CA GLN A 42 3.83 -18.94 -6.24
C GLN A 42 3.89 -19.44 -4.78
N LEU A 43 5.01 -20.05 -4.38
CA LEU A 43 5.25 -20.43 -2.99
C LEU A 43 5.96 -19.29 -2.25
N ASN A 44 5.53 -19.00 -1.03
CA ASN A 44 6.24 -18.08 -0.15
C ASN A 44 7.42 -18.77 0.56
N GLU A 45 8.17 -18.00 1.36
CA GLU A 45 9.34 -18.46 2.12
C GLU A 45 9.04 -19.66 3.04
N ASN A 46 7.78 -19.84 3.46
CA ASN A 46 7.34 -20.95 4.30
C ASN A 46 6.76 -22.13 3.50
N GLY A 47 6.90 -22.12 2.17
CA GLY A 47 6.38 -23.17 1.28
C GLY A 47 4.85 -23.19 1.15
N LYS A 48 4.14 -22.13 1.58
CA LYS A 48 2.69 -21.99 1.36
C LYS A 48 2.42 -21.26 0.05
N THR A 49 1.37 -21.69 -0.67
CA THR A 49 0.93 -21.00 -1.88
C THR A 49 0.41 -19.60 -1.55
N ILE A 50 0.88 -18.61 -2.29
CA ILE A 50 0.43 -17.22 -2.24
C ILE A 50 -0.95 -17.15 -2.91
N THR A 51 -1.94 -16.72 -2.15
CA THR A 51 -3.32 -16.53 -2.62
C THR A 51 -3.35 -15.65 -3.86
N SER A 52 -4.08 -16.09 -4.88
CA SER A 52 -4.23 -15.30 -6.10
C SER A 52 -5.22 -14.16 -5.88
N ILE A 53 -4.89 -12.96 -6.34
CA ILE A 53 -5.79 -11.82 -6.36
C ILE A 53 -5.79 -11.19 -7.73
N GLU A 54 -6.87 -10.46 -8.04
CA GLU A 54 -6.97 -9.59 -9.19
C GLU A 54 -7.15 -8.15 -8.71
N ILE A 55 -6.31 -7.26 -9.19
CA ILE A 55 -6.31 -5.83 -8.88
C ILE A 55 -6.74 -5.09 -10.14
N ASN A 56 -7.74 -4.23 -10.03
CA ASN A 56 -8.16 -3.38 -11.13
C ASN A 56 -7.03 -2.39 -11.48
N GLU A 57 -6.70 -2.23 -12.77
CA GLU A 57 -5.74 -1.22 -13.22
C GLU A 57 -6.18 0.21 -12.88
N ASN A 58 -7.49 0.47 -12.82
CA ASN A 58 -8.04 1.71 -12.30
C ASN A 58 -8.13 1.65 -10.78
N ASN A 59 -6.98 1.59 -10.10
CA ASN A 59 -6.88 1.68 -8.65
C ASN A 59 -6.30 3.04 -8.23
N SER A 60 -6.67 3.48 -7.02
CA SER A 60 -6.28 4.78 -6.47
C SER A 60 -4.94 4.76 -5.72
N ILE A 61 -4.09 3.74 -5.97
CA ILE A 61 -2.80 3.56 -5.30
C ILE A 61 -1.78 4.57 -5.84
N LYS A 62 -0.98 5.11 -4.92
CA LYS A 62 0.26 5.84 -5.18
C LYS A 62 1.36 5.31 -4.27
N TYR A 63 2.54 5.07 -4.81
CA TYR A 63 3.69 4.76 -3.97
C TYR A 63 4.17 6.06 -3.33
N ILE A 64 4.53 5.97 -2.06
CA ILE A 64 5.27 7.03 -1.38
C ILE A 64 6.64 6.49 -1.00
N GLU A 65 7.64 7.36 -1.00
CA GLU A 65 9.01 7.03 -0.61
C GLU A 65 9.20 7.27 0.89
N GLN A 66 10.30 6.75 1.46
CA GLN A 66 10.60 6.84 2.90
C GLN A 66 10.47 8.27 3.45
N GLN A 67 11.00 9.26 2.73
CA GLN A 67 10.98 10.66 3.16
C GLN A 67 9.58 11.29 3.20
N ASP A 68 8.61 10.70 2.50
CA ASP A 68 7.25 11.23 2.37
C ASP A 68 6.26 10.56 3.34
N VAL A 69 6.67 9.48 4.03
CA VAL A 69 5.77 8.70 4.91
C VAL A 69 5.23 9.52 6.08
N ILE A 70 6.08 10.33 6.72
CA ILE A 70 5.65 11.16 7.84
C ILE A 70 4.73 12.28 7.36
N GLU A 71 5.07 12.93 6.25
CA GLU A 71 4.23 13.95 5.63
C GLU A 71 2.84 13.39 5.28
N ALA A 72 2.79 12.17 4.73
CA ALA A 72 1.55 11.47 4.46
C ALA A 72 0.73 11.14 5.72
N LEU A 73 1.30 11.15 6.92
CA LEU A 73 0.55 10.90 8.16
C LEU A 73 0.02 12.17 8.81
N ILE A 74 0.62 13.33 8.53
CA ILE A 74 0.35 14.59 9.23
C ILE A 74 -0.22 15.69 8.33
N ASN A 75 -0.42 15.41 7.04
CA ASN A 75 -0.97 16.36 6.07
C ASN A 75 -1.90 15.67 5.08
N GLY A 76 -2.84 16.43 4.52
CA GLY A 76 -3.74 16.00 3.45
C GLY A 76 -4.89 15.09 3.91
N THR A 77 -5.65 14.63 2.93
CA THR A 77 -6.81 13.75 3.12
C THR A 77 -6.70 12.53 2.21
N HIS A 78 -6.31 11.40 2.77
CA HIS A 78 -6.03 10.14 2.06
C HIS A 78 -5.95 8.95 3.02
N VAL A 79 -5.86 7.75 2.45
CA VAL A 79 -5.60 6.52 3.20
C VAL A 79 -4.11 6.17 3.08
N VAL A 80 -3.40 5.96 4.18
CA VAL A 80 -2.06 5.37 4.18
C VAL A 80 -2.18 3.86 4.39
N TYR A 81 -1.58 3.07 3.51
CA TYR A 81 -1.58 1.62 3.54
C TYR A 81 -0.16 1.09 3.78
N PHE A 82 0.02 0.43 4.93
CA PHE A 82 1.21 -0.33 5.27
C PHE A 82 1.00 -1.83 5.01
N GLY A 83 1.72 -2.38 4.04
CA GLY A 83 1.65 -3.79 3.68
C GLY A 83 2.76 -4.22 2.74
N TRP A 84 2.68 -5.44 2.21
CA TRP A 84 3.60 -5.94 1.18
C TRP A 84 2.97 -7.08 0.37
N PRO A 85 3.47 -7.38 -0.84
CA PRO A 85 2.83 -8.32 -1.76
C PRO A 85 2.60 -9.74 -1.22
N GLU A 86 3.57 -10.32 -0.49
CA GLU A 86 3.49 -11.71 -0.01
C GLU A 86 2.54 -11.89 1.19
N CYS A 87 2.10 -10.81 1.81
CA CYS A 87 1.28 -10.84 3.03
C CYS A 87 -0.12 -11.41 2.76
N SER A 88 -0.43 -12.58 3.31
CA SER A 88 -1.73 -13.26 3.11
C SER A 88 -2.91 -12.40 3.54
N TRP A 89 -2.85 -11.76 4.72
CA TRP A 89 -3.90 -10.82 5.17
C TRP A 89 -4.11 -9.65 4.22
N CYS A 90 -3.03 -9.13 3.64
CA CYS A 90 -3.06 -8.02 2.71
C CYS A 90 -3.82 -8.41 1.44
N ARG A 91 -3.54 -9.60 0.91
CA ARG A 91 -4.21 -10.13 -0.29
C ARG A 91 -5.71 -10.35 -0.07
N ARG A 92 -6.17 -10.54 1.17
CA ARG A 92 -7.60 -10.62 1.52
C ARG A 92 -8.28 -9.26 1.64
N ALA A 93 -7.59 -8.31 2.26
CA ALA A 93 -8.12 -6.99 2.55
C ALA A 93 -8.10 -6.04 1.34
N LEU A 94 -7.07 -6.16 0.50
CA LEU A 94 -6.73 -5.18 -0.52
C LEU A 94 -7.78 -5.03 -1.64
N PRO A 95 -8.38 -6.11 -2.20
CA PRO A 95 -9.45 -5.95 -3.18
C PRO A 95 -10.64 -5.17 -2.61
N VAL A 96 -11.06 -5.49 -1.37
CA VAL A 96 -12.17 -4.82 -0.69
C VAL A 96 -11.85 -3.34 -0.42
N LEU A 97 -10.60 -3.02 -0.06
CA LEU A 97 -10.15 -1.63 0.13
C LEU A 97 -10.19 -0.84 -1.19
N ILE A 98 -9.65 -1.40 -2.26
CA ILE A 98 -9.60 -0.74 -3.57
C ILE A 98 -11.02 -0.46 -4.07
N ASP A 99 -11.92 -1.45 -3.96
CA ASP A 99 -13.31 -1.30 -4.33
C ASP A 99 -13.99 -0.20 -3.50
N ALA A 100 -13.80 -0.19 -2.18
CA ALA A 100 -14.34 0.85 -1.31
C ALA A 100 -13.84 2.24 -1.70
N VAL A 101 -12.52 2.45 -1.79
CA VAL A 101 -11.94 3.77 -2.09
C VAL A 101 -12.33 4.28 -3.47
N ASN A 102 -12.45 3.40 -4.46
CA ASN A 102 -12.85 3.79 -5.82
C ASN A 102 -14.28 4.35 -5.92
N GLU A 103 -15.13 4.13 -4.91
CA GLU A 103 -16.45 4.76 -4.81
C GLU A 103 -16.40 6.23 -4.35
N TYR A 104 -15.23 6.72 -3.92
CA TYR A 104 -15.04 8.09 -3.41
C TYR A 104 -14.08 8.87 -4.34
N PRO A 105 -14.61 9.60 -5.34
CA PRO A 105 -13.79 10.33 -6.30
C PRO A 105 -12.79 11.28 -5.63
N GLY A 106 -11.52 11.20 -6.03
CA GLY A 106 -10.45 12.04 -5.50
C GLY A 106 -9.71 11.43 -4.32
N MET A 107 -10.28 10.43 -3.63
CA MET A 107 -9.61 9.72 -2.55
C MET A 107 -8.43 8.89 -3.08
N ARG A 108 -7.31 8.88 -2.35
CA ARG A 108 -6.09 8.16 -2.73
C ARG A 108 -5.66 7.20 -1.64
N ILE A 109 -4.95 6.15 -2.05
CA ILE A 109 -4.27 5.22 -1.15
C ILE A 109 -2.76 5.41 -1.34
N TYR A 110 -2.09 5.95 -0.34
CA TYR A 110 -0.64 6.06 -0.29
C TYR A 110 -0.06 4.77 0.30
N TYR A 111 0.67 4.04 -0.54
CA TYR A 111 1.23 2.74 -0.21
C TYR A 111 2.72 2.87 0.13
N PHE A 112 3.09 2.33 1.28
CA PHE A 112 4.48 2.14 1.69
C PHE A 112 4.68 0.71 2.21
N THR A 113 5.73 0.04 1.72
CA THR A 113 6.11 -1.26 2.26
C THR A 113 6.89 -1.11 3.57
N ILE A 114 6.21 -1.33 4.69
CA ILE A 114 6.81 -1.21 6.04
C ILE A 114 7.72 -2.40 6.38
N ARG A 115 7.81 -3.44 5.52
CA ARG A 115 8.47 -4.72 5.81
C ARG A 115 9.93 -4.53 6.21
N GLN A 116 10.72 -3.82 5.41
CA GLN A 116 12.15 -3.64 5.68
C GLN A 116 12.38 -2.74 6.90
N ALA A 117 11.62 -1.64 7.03
CA ALA A 117 11.70 -0.75 8.19
C ALA A 117 11.44 -1.47 9.51
N ARG A 118 10.43 -2.35 9.52
CA ARG A 118 10.15 -3.22 10.66
C ARG A 118 11.27 -4.22 10.92
N GLN A 119 11.79 -4.89 9.88
CA GLN A 119 12.87 -5.86 10.02
C GLN A 119 14.17 -5.22 10.55
N ASP A 120 14.54 -4.06 10.03
CA ASP A 120 15.72 -3.32 10.50
C ASP A 120 15.57 -2.98 11.99
N TYR A 121 14.41 -2.47 12.39
CA TYR A 121 14.11 -2.17 13.79
C TYR A 121 14.15 -3.43 14.68
N GLU A 122 13.43 -4.49 14.32
CA GLU A 122 13.36 -5.73 15.10
C GLU A 122 14.73 -6.42 15.25
N ASN A 123 15.62 -6.27 14.25
CA ASN A 123 16.98 -6.81 14.28
C ASN A 123 18.01 -5.86 14.91
N GLY A 124 17.60 -4.68 15.41
CA GLY A 124 18.50 -3.70 16.02
C GLY A 124 19.49 -3.07 15.03
N VAL A 125 19.14 -3.01 13.75
CA VAL A 125 19.96 -2.37 12.71
C VAL A 125 19.84 -0.86 12.86
N ASP A 126 20.98 -0.18 12.94
CA ASP A 126 21.04 1.28 12.91
C ASP A 126 20.93 1.77 11.45
N SER A 127 19.70 1.97 10.98
CA SER A 127 19.39 2.44 9.63
C SER A 127 18.37 3.59 9.65
N GLU A 128 18.31 4.33 8.54
CA GLU A 128 17.27 5.34 8.36
C GLU A 128 15.87 4.74 8.36
N LEU A 129 15.71 3.51 7.84
CA LEU A 129 14.44 2.79 7.86
C LEU A 129 14.01 2.37 9.27
N ALA A 130 14.95 1.93 10.13
CA ALA A 130 14.65 1.68 11.54
C ALA A 130 14.27 2.98 12.27
N SER A 131 14.89 4.10 11.91
CA SER A 131 14.56 5.43 12.44
C SER A 131 13.17 5.87 12.00
N LEU A 132 12.84 5.73 10.71
CA LEU A 132 11.51 5.96 10.17
C LEU A 132 10.46 5.13 10.91
N TYR A 133 10.72 3.83 11.13
CA TYR A 133 9.77 2.94 11.80
C TYR A 133 9.38 3.45 13.20
N LYS A 134 10.37 3.90 13.97
CA LYS A 134 10.16 4.53 15.29
C LYS A 134 9.38 5.84 15.18
N GLU A 135 9.67 6.65 14.16
CA GLU A 135 8.98 7.92 13.94
C GLU A 135 7.52 7.73 13.54
N VAL A 136 7.23 6.80 12.62
CA VAL A 136 5.85 6.41 12.27
C VAL A 136 5.11 5.97 13.52
N SER A 137 5.69 5.05 14.31
CA SER A 137 5.10 4.63 15.58
C SER A 137 4.78 5.82 16.49
N LYS A 138 5.71 6.76 16.65
CA LYS A 138 5.51 7.95 17.48
C LYS A 138 4.34 8.81 16.97
N VAL A 139 4.25 9.07 15.67
CA VAL A 139 3.13 9.83 15.08
C VAL A 139 1.80 9.13 15.33
N LEU A 140 1.74 7.82 15.10
CA LEU A 140 0.51 7.04 15.34
C LEU A 140 0.08 7.10 16.82
N LEU A 141 1.02 6.91 17.76
CA LEU A 141 0.74 6.94 19.20
C LEU A 141 0.42 8.33 19.76
N LEU A 142 0.72 9.40 19.02
CA LEU A 142 0.34 10.78 19.39
C LEU A 142 -1.05 11.18 18.90
N SER A 143 -1.66 10.41 18.00
CA SER A 143 -3.03 10.66 17.55
C SER A 143 -4.06 10.24 18.60
N ASP A 144 -5.29 10.74 18.47
CA ASP A 144 -6.41 10.38 19.34
C ASP A 144 -7.01 8.99 19.05
N VAL A 145 -6.50 8.29 18.03
CA VAL A 145 -6.95 6.95 17.67
C VAL A 145 -6.38 5.90 18.62
N ASP A 146 -7.25 5.03 19.15
CA ASP A 146 -6.85 3.94 20.02
C ASP A 146 -6.21 2.79 19.24
N PHE A 147 -4.89 2.65 19.37
CA PHE A 147 -4.13 1.54 18.81
C PHE A 147 -4.09 0.29 19.69
N ALA A 148 -4.48 0.34 20.97
CA ALA A 148 -4.36 -0.78 21.89
C ALA A 148 -5.25 -1.98 21.51
N GLY A 149 -6.41 -1.70 20.90
CA GLY A 149 -7.30 -2.74 20.38
C GLY A 149 -6.81 -3.41 19.09
N ILE A 150 -5.83 -2.82 18.41
CA ILE A 150 -5.37 -3.28 17.10
C ILE A 150 -3.89 -3.65 17.05
N SER A 151 -3.03 -3.19 17.96
CA SER A 151 -1.64 -3.63 17.98
C SER A 151 -1.01 -3.50 19.35
N GLU A 152 0.21 -4.03 19.45
CA GLU A 152 1.00 -4.06 20.67
C GLU A 152 2.08 -2.98 20.60
N VAL A 153 2.41 -2.41 21.76
CA VAL A 153 3.58 -1.56 21.94
C VAL A 153 4.65 -2.41 22.64
N ASP A 154 5.86 -2.40 22.08
CA ASP A 154 6.98 -3.16 22.65
C ASP A 154 7.58 -2.48 23.90
N GLU A 155 8.59 -3.13 24.49
CA GLU A 155 9.27 -2.65 25.70
C GLU A 155 9.98 -1.29 25.52
N ASN A 156 10.26 -0.87 24.29
CA ASN A 156 10.89 0.41 23.95
C ASN A 156 9.86 1.50 23.66
N GLY A 157 8.56 1.21 23.80
CA GLY A 157 7.50 2.16 23.50
C GLY A 157 7.18 2.28 22.00
N VAL A 158 7.59 1.30 21.18
CA VAL A 158 7.35 1.32 19.74
C VAL A 158 6.14 0.45 19.39
N LEU A 159 5.15 1.06 18.73
CA LEU A 159 3.97 0.41 18.19
C LEU A 159 4.38 -0.56 17.07
N LYS A 160 3.91 -1.80 17.18
CA LYS A 160 4.11 -2.81 16.15
C LYS A 160 3.19 -2.55 14.96
N ILE A 161 3.73 -2.08 13.85
CA ILE A 161 2.94 -1.86 12.62
C ILE A 161 2.76 -3.22 11.92
N VAL A 162 1.55 -3.76 12.00
CA VAL A 162 1.19 -5.04 11.37
C VAL A 162 0.66 -4.82 9.95
N ALA A 163 0.95 -5.74 9.04
CA ALA A 163 0.30 -5.72 7.73
C ALA A 163 -0.99 -6.57 7.74
N SER A 164 -2.05 -6.23 7.01
CA SER A 164 -2.35 -4.96 6.33
C SER A 164 -2.83 -3.93 7.35
N MET A 165 -2.19 -2.77 7.49
CA MET A 165 -2.68 -1.68 8.35
C MET A 165 -3.01 -0.47 7.51
N LEU A 166 -4.18 0.09 7.79
CA LEU A 166 -4.74 1.27 7.13
C LEU A 166 -4.84 2.39 8.15
N ILE A 167 -4.39 3.57 7.76
CA ILE A 167 -4.49 4.81 8.53
C ILE A 167 -5.30 5.78 7.67
N PHE A 168 -6.40 6.28 8.22
CA PHE A 168 -7.28 7.24 7.53
C PHE A 168 -6.93 8.63 8.02
N VAL A 169 -6.37 9.45 7.12
CA VAL A 169 -5.90 10.81 7.42
C VAL A 169 -6.87 11.80 6.79
N LYS A 170 -7.38 12.75 7.57
CA LYS A 170 -8.29 13.82 7.14
C LYS A 170 -7.69 15.16 7.58
N ASP A 171 -7.38 16.01 6.62
CA ASP A 171 -6.82 17.36 6.84
C ASP A 171 -5.58 17.35 7.76
N GLY A 172 -4.76 16.30 7.63
CA GLY A 172 -3.56 16.08 8.44
C GLY A 172 -3.79 15.42 9.80
N GLU A 173 -5.04 15.08 10.15
CA GLU A 173 -5.39 14.37 11.38
C GLU A 173 -5.68 12.90 11.11
N ILE A 174 -5.15 12.01 11.94
CA ILE A 174 -5.47 10.58 11.88
C ILE A 174 -6.81 10.38 12.59
N ILE A 175 -7.86 10.04 11.83
CA ILE A 175 -9.22 9.90 12.37
C ILE A 175 -9.63 8.45 12.62
N ALA A 176 -8.97 7.49 11.96
CA ALA A 176 -9.28 6.08 12.11
C ALA A 176 -8.12 5.18 11.69
N THR A 177 -8.19 3.93 12.13
CA THR A 177 -7.28 2.86 11.73
C THR A 177 -8.03 1.54 11.55
N HIS A 178 -7.49 0.67 10.70
CA HIS A 178 -7.96 -0.71 10.56
C HIS A 178 -6.78 -1.64 10.32
N ARG A 179 -6.90 -2.90 10.77
CA ARG A 179 -5.92 -3.95 10.46
C ARG A 179 -6.58 -5.19 9.88
N ARG A 180 -5.88 -5.82 8.94
CA ARG A 180 -6.24 -7.10 8.33
C ARG A 180 -7.64 -7.05 7.70
N THR A 181 -8.57 -7.83 8.24
CA THR A 181 -9.93 -8.04 7.73
C THR A 181 -10.89 -7.91 8.92
N VAL A 182 -12.00 -8.67 8.92
CA VAL A 182 -12.92 -8.72 10.07
C VAL A 182 -12.49 -9.74 11.12
N PRO A 183 -12.90 -9.58 12.40
CA PRO A 183 -12.53 -10.51 13.48
C PRO A 183 -12.99 -11.95 13.28
N THR A 184 -14.06 -12.16 12.52
CA THR A 184 -14.62 -13.49 12.22
C THR A 184 -13.82 -14.25 11.16
N HIS A 185 -12.90 -13.60 10.46
CA HIS A 185 -12.02 -14.22 9.48
C HIS A 185 -10.72 -14.65 10.15
N LEU A 186 -10.59 -15.94 10.41
CA LEU A 186 -9.59 -16.50 11.33
C LEU A 186 -8.30 -16.96 10.62
N ASP A 187 -8.38 -17.37 9.36
CA ASP A 187 -7.24 -17.79 8.56
C ASP A 187 -7.13 -17.00 7.27
N SER A 188 -6.08 -16.18 7.15
CA SER A 188 -5.73 -15.42 5.94
C SER A 188 -5.60 -16.22 4.65
N TYR A 189 -5.42 -17.54 4.71
CA TYR A 189 -5.36 -18.40 3.53
C TYR A 189 -6.75 -18.82 3.05
N GLU A 190 -7.81 -18.63 3.83
CA GLU A 190 -9.20 -18.89 3.44
C GLU A 190 -9.84 -17.69 2.75
N GLU A 191 -10.79 -17.95 1.85
CA GLU A 191 -11.57 -16.89 1.21
C GLU A 191 -12.45 -16.17 2.24
N LEU A 192 -12.56 -14.84 2.12
CA LEU A 192 -13.61 -14.12 2.83
C LEU A 192 -14.97 -14.57 2.31
N THR A 193 -15.90 -14.86 3.23
CA THR A 193 -17.31 -15.04 2.86
C THR A 193 -17.89 -13.72 2.38
N ASP A 194 -19.03 -13.76 1.68
CA ASP A 194 -19.69 -12.54 1.22
C ASP A 194 -20.10 -11.64 2.39
N GLU A 195 -20.52 -12.23 3.51
CA GLU A 195 -20.83 -11.52 4.75
C GLU A 195 -19.59 -10.79 5.29
N GLN A 196 -18.43 -11.45 5.34
CA GLN A 196 -17.18 -10.86 5.79
C GLN A 196 -16.67 -9.76 4.84
N LYS A 197 -16.83 -9.93 3.53
CA LYS A 197 -16.50 -8.90 2.53
C LYS A 197 -17.37 -7.67 2.71
N ASN A 198 -18.68 -7.86 2.89
CA ASN A 198 -19.63 -6.78 3.09
C ASN A 198 -19.39 -6.05 4.41
N GLU A 199 -19.12 -6.78 5.49
CA GLU A 199 -18.75 -6.20 6.80
C GLU A 199 -17.45 -5.38 6.68
N LEU A 200 -16.42 -5.94 6.04
CA LEU A 200 -15.15 -5.25 5.84
C LEU A 200 -15.31 -3.98 5.00
N LYS A 201 -16.06 -4.05 3.90
CA LYS A 201 -16.36 -2.88 3.06
C LYS A 201 -17.13 -1.83 3.85
N ALA A 202 -18.11 -2.22 4.66
CA ALA A 202 -18.89 -1.29 5.48
C ALA A 202 -18.01 -0.56 6.51
N ILE A 203 -17.02 -1.25 7.10
CA ILE A 203 -16.03 -0.62 7.99
C ILE A 203 -15.25 0.46 7.22
N TYR A 204 -14.73 0.13 6.03
CA TYR A 204 -14.00 1.11 5.20
C TYR A 204 -14.87 2.28 4.77
N ASP A 205 -16.08 2.01 4.29
CA ASP A 205 -17.05 3.03 3.88
C ASP A 205 -17.39 3.98 5.03
N ASN A 206 -17.49 3.47 6.26
CA ASN A 206 -17.76 4.32 7.42
C ASN A 206 -16.63 5.33 7.65
N TYR A 207 -15.38 4.90 7.59
CA TYR A 207 -14.23 5.80 7.74
C TYR A 207 -14.10 6.77 6.56
N LEU A 208 -14.24 6.28 5.32
CA LEU A 208 -14.18 7.10 4.11
C LEU A 208 -15.26 8.19 4.09
N LYS A 209 -16.48 7.90 4.56
CA LYS A 209 -17.53 8.91 4.71
C LYS A 209 -17.16 9.99 5.72
N GLN A 210 -16.59 9.62 6.86
CA GLN A 210 -16.17 10.59 7.89
C GLN A 210 -15.09 11.55 7.36
N MET A 211 -14.19 11.07 6.49
CA MET A 211 -13.17 11.92 5.84
C MET A 211 -13.79 13.01 4.95
N LEU A 212 -15.02 12.84 4.47
CA LEU A 212 -15.70 13.81 3.60
C LEU A 212 -16.66 14.75 4.34
N ILE A 213 -16.88 14.55 5.64
CA ILE A 213 -17.72 15.45 6.44
C ILE A 213 -16.90 16.72 6.70
N GLU A 214 -17.31 17.85 6.12
CA GLU A 214 -16.75 19.14 6.47
C GLU A 214 -17.08 19.46 7.94
N ASP A 215 -16.07 19.88 8.72
CA ASP A 215 -16.34 20.34 10.06
C ASP A 215 -17.13 21.66 10.01
N PRO A 216 -18.28 21.75 10.71
CA PRO A 216 -19.08 22.97 10.73
C PRO A 216 -18.36 24.16 11.40
N GLU A 217 -17.17 23.94 11.98
CA GLU A 217 -16.32 24.97 12.58
C GLU A 217 -15.29 25.57 11.62
N GLY A 218 -15.56 25.53 10.31
CA GLY A 218 -15.05 26.53 9.37
C GLY A 218 -15.62 27.94 9.63
N CYS A 219 -15.72 28.37 10.89
CA CYS A 219 -15.90 29.77 11.21
C CYS A 219 -14.57 30.48 10.92
N SER A 220 -14.59 31.25 9.84
CA SER A 220 -13.69 32.36 9.59
C SER A 220 -13.42 33.15 10.87
N GLY A 221 -12.32 32.86 11.54
CA GLY A 221 -11.74 33.70 12.57
C GLY A 221 -11.00 34.85 11.89
N CYS A 222 -11.53 36.05 12.11
CA CYS A 222 -10.97 37.34 11.71
C CYS A 222 -9.52 37.56 12.14
#